data_AF-A0A1E7ESU1-F1
#
_entry.id   AF-A0A1E7ESU1-F1
#
_cell.length_a   1.000
_cell.length_b   1.000
_cell.length_c   1.000
_cell.angle_alpha   90.00
_cell.angle_beta   90.00
_cell.angle_gamma   90.00
#
_symmetry.space_group_name_H-M   'P 1'
#
loop_
_entity.id
_entity.type
_entity.pdbx_description
1 polymer ?
#
loop_
_entity_poly.entity_id
_entity_poly.type
_entity_poly.pdbx_seq_one_letter_code
_entity_poly.pdbx_strand_id
1 'polypeptide(L)'
;MSILEAFLIFFISIQMINGLSSRAINPPNKNSSSNSSHEGSQISCSWLSLNALTLATCDMNKSVPFYTKIGLAITFGGPDADFTTLSHNRDLHINLFHNEEYKPPETEGTRWGRCVVYVSDVDDMYRIAIDGGLQPKSQPRNASWGERYFHIIDPMGHELSFAKRD
;
A
#
# COMPACT_ATOMS: atom_id res chain seq x y z
N MET A 1 17.00 -10.26 8.11
CA MET A 1 15.65 -10.84 8.30
C MET A 1 15.18 -11.46 7.00
N SER A 2 14.73 -12.71 7.00
CA SER A 2 14.21 -13.34 5.76
C SER A 2 12.81 -12.82 5.43
N ILE A 3 12.42 -12.83 4.15
CA ILE A 3 11.06 -12.46 3.71
C ILE A 3 9.99 -13.23 4.51
N LEU A 4 10.28 -14.48 4.87
CA LEU A 4 9.38 -15.34 5.65
C LEU A 4 9.15 -14.82 7.08
N GLU A 5 10.17 -14.24 7.71
CA GLU A 5 10.07 -13.66 9.06
C GLU A 5 9.27 -12.36 9.05
N ALA A 6 9.43 -11.53 8.01
CA ALA A 6 8.60 -10.34 7.82
C ALA A 6 7.12 -10.69 7.62
N PHE A 7 6.82 -11.79 6.91
CA PHE A 7 5.45 -12.29 6.76
C PHE A 7 4.86 -12.79 8.09
N LEU A 8 5.65 -13.47 8.93
CA LEU A 8 5.18 -13.95 10.23
C LEU A 8 4.89 -12.78 11.19
N ILE A 9 5.75 -11.76 11.22
CA ILE A 9 5.55 -10.54 12.00
C ILE A 9 4.30 -9.76 11.52
N PHE A 10 4.09 -9.68 10.21
CA PHE A 10 2.89 -9.09 9.62
C PHE A 10 1.61 -9.87 10.01
N PHE A 11 1.65 -11.20 9.94
CA PHE A 11 0.50 -12.05 10.30
C PHE A 11 0.10 -11.89 11.77
N ILE A 12 1.08 -11.83 12.68
CA ILE A 12 0.84 -11.61 14.12
C ILE A 12 0.28 -10.21 14.36
N SER A 13 0.81 -9.19 13.68
CA SER A 13 0.36 -7.81 13.82
C SER A 13 -1.09 -7.62 13.33
N ILE A 14 -1.47 -8.23 12.21
CA ILE A 14 -2.86 -8.23 11.73
C ILE A 14 -3.78 -8.96 12.72
N GLN A 15 -3.38 -10.12 13.24
CA GLN A 15 -4.20 -10.87 14.21
C GLN A 15 -4.43 -10.06 15.50
N MET A 16 -3.43 -9.30 15.96
CA MET A 16 -3.54 -8.40 17.11
C MET A 16 -4.48 -7.21 16.84
N ILE A 17 -4.54 -6.73 15.59
CA ILE A 17 -5.45 -5.64 15.17
C ILE A 17 -6.90 -6.15 14.99
N ASN A 18 -7.08 -7.38 14.52
CA ASN A 18 -8.37 -7.89 14.01
C ASN A 18 -9.19 -8.79 14.96
N GLY A 19 -8.78 -8.99 16.22
CA GLY A 19 -9.62 -9.62 17.26
C GLY A 19 -10.48 -10.81 16.78
N LEU A 20 -9.87 -12.00 16.68
CA LEU A 20 -10.46 -13.31 16.39
C LEU A 20 -12.01 -13.37 16.33
N SER A 21 -12.58 -13.47 15.13
CA SER A 21 -13.91 -14.07 14.95
C SER A 21 -14.04 -14.69 13.55
N SER A 22 -13.78 -16.00 13.46
CA SER A 22 -14.07 -16.84 12.31
C SER A 22 -15.52 -17.34 12.37
N ARG A 23 -16.33 -17.05 11.34
CA ARG A 23 -17.61 -17.73 11.10
C ARG A 23 -17.57 -18.38 9.72
N ALA A 24 -17.71 -19.70 9.70
CA ALA A 24 -17.71 -20.54 8.50
C ALA A 24 -19.00 -20.38 7.69
N ILE A 25 -18.88 -20.34 6.36
CA ILE A 25 -20.00 -20.31 5.41
C ILE A 25 -20.19 -21.71 4.83
N ASN A 26 -21.39 -22.29 4.97
CA ASN A 26 -21.78 -23.55 4.33
C ASN A 26 -22.20 -23.34 2.86
N PRO A 27 -21.93 -24.27 1.94
CA PRO A 27 -22.29 -24.12 0.53
C PRO A 27 -23.73 -24.58 0.22
N PRO A 28 -24.38 -24.04 -0.83
CA PRO A 28 -25.74 -24.42 -1.22
C PRO A 28 -25.79 -25.62 -2.18
N ASN A 29 -26.95 -26.27 -2.15
CA ASN A 29 -27.30 -27.55 -2.77
C ASN A 29 -27.51 -27.44 -4.30
N LYS A 30 -27.04 -28.44 -5.07
CA LYS A 30 -27.12 -28.50 -6.54
C LYS A 30 -28.43 -29.13 -7.00
N ASN A 31 -29.20 -28.42 -7.82
CA ASN A 31 -30.07 -29.01 -8.85
C ASN A 31 -29.85 -28.23 -10.15
N SER A 32 -29.41 -28.93 -11.20
CA SER A 32 -29.03 -28.37 -12.50
C SER A 32 -29.90 -28.96 -13.61
N SER A 33 -30.32 -28.12 -14.55
CA SER A 33 -30.58 -28.54 -15.92
C SER A 33 -30.17 -27.46 -16.94
N SER A 34 -29.25 -27.88 -17.80
CA SER A 34 -28.98 -27.53 -19.21
C SER A 34 -28.39 -26.18 -19.65
N ASN A 35 -27.22 -26.34 -20.29
CA ASN A 35 -26.78 -25.84 -21.60
C ASN A 35 -25.81 -24.65 -21.74
N SER A 36 -24.60 -25.04 -22.19
CA SER A 36 -23.69 -24.44 -23.19
C SER A 36 -23.29 -22.97 -23.08
N SER A 37 -22.00 -22.74 -22.78
CA SER A 37 -21.05 -21.98 -23.63
C SER A 37 -19.77 -21.66 -22.84
N HIS A 38 -18.61 -21.85 -23.49
CA HIS A 38 -17.29 -21.32 -23.13
C HIS A 38 -16.90 -21.50 -21.65
N GLU A 39 -16.34 -22.65 -21.29
CA GLU A 39 -15.59 -22.83 -20.04
C GLU A 39 -14.23 -22.11 -20.12
N GLY A 40 -14.27 -20.78 -20.22
CA GLY A 40 -13.26 -19.99 -19.53
C GLY A 40 -13.53 -20.21 -18.05
N SER A 41 -12.57 -20.81 -17.33
CA SER A 41 -12.76 -21.17 -15.92
C SER A 41 -13.28 -19.96 -15.16
N GLN A 42 -14.55 -20.01 -14.73
CA GLN A 42 -15.15 -19.03 -13.85
C GLN A 42 -14.31 -19.02 -12.57
N ILE A 43 -13.46 -18.01 -12.41
CA ILE A 43 -12.75 -17.80 -11.16
C ILE A 43 -13.84 -17.50 -10.12
N SER A 44 -14.13 -18.47 -9.27
CA SER A 44 -15.14 -18.38 -8.20
C SER A 44 -14.70 -17.48 -7.02
N CYS A 45 -13.56 -16.82 -7.17
CA CYS A 45 -12.95 -15.94 -6.19
C CYS A 45 -13.12 -14.48 -6.62
N SER A 46 -13.64 -13.65 -5.73
CA SER A 46 -13.66 -12.20 -5.88
C SER A 46 -12.48 -11.57 -5.13
N TRP A 47 -11.88 -10.55 -5.72
CA TRP A 47 -10.96 -9.67 -5.01
C TRP A 47 -11.77 -8.85 -4.00
N LEU A 48 -11.32 -8.85 -2.73
CA LEU A 48 -12.00 -8.12 -1.66
C LEU A 48 -11.33 -6.76 -1.42
N SER A 49 -10.01 -6.77 -1.20
CA SER A 49 -9.23 -5.57 -0.89
C SER A 49 -7.73 -5.80 -1.06
N LEU A 50 -6.97 -4.72 -1.20
CA LEU A 50 -5.53 -4.67 -1.00
C LEU A 50 -5.29 -3.90 0.31
N ASN A 51 -5.06 -4.62 1.40
CA ASN A 51 -5.01 -4.04 2.75
C ASN A 51 -3.63 -3.45 3.10
N ALA A 52 -2.55 -4.01 2.56
CA ALA A 52 -1.20 -3.54 2.88
C ALA A 52 -0.27 -3.56 1.66
N LEU A 53 0.56 -2.52 1.56
CA LEU A 53 1.71 -2.47 0.67
C LEU A 53 3.00 -2.60 1.49
N THR A 54 3.83 -3.59 1.19
CA THR A 54 5.11 -3.79 1.87
C THR A 54 6.27 -3.36 0.98
N LEU A 55 7.11 -2.45 1.48
CA LEU A 55 8.21 -1.82 0.74
C LEU A 55 9.54 -2.08 1.45
N ALA A 56 10.59 -2.33 0.65
CA ALA A 56 11.94 -2.46 1.17
C ALA A 56 12.52 -1.08 1.49
N THR A 57 13.31 -0.99 2.55
CA THR A 57 14.13 0.19 2.86
C THR A 57 15.51 -0.23 3.32
N CYS A 58 16.55 0.47 2.87
CA CYS A 58 17.90 0.36 3.43
C CYS A 58 18.18 1.44 4.49
N ASP A 59 17.19 2.30 4.80
CA ASP A 59 17.31 3.35 5.82
C ASP A 59 15.93 3.69 6.43
N MET A 60 15.58 2.98 7.51
CA MET A 60 14.34 3.21 8.26
C MET A 60 14.22 4.63 8.80
N ASN A 61 15.33 5.23 9.21
CA ASN A 61 15.39 6.59 9.75
C ASN A 61 15.03 7.65 8.70
N LYS A 62 15.21 7.35 7.41
CA LYS A 62 14.70 8.21 6.31
C LYS A 62 13.28 7.85 5.90
N SER A 63 12.96 6.57 5.79
CA SER A 63 11.65 6.13 5.30
C SER A 63 10.52 6.42 6.27
N VAL A 64 10.65 6.10 7.57
CA VAL A 64 9.56 6.28 8.54
C VAL A 64 9.09 7.74 8.64
N PRO A 65 9.98 8.75 8.73
CA PRO A 65 9.58 10.15 8.72
C PRO A 65 8.83 10.58 7.44
N PHE A 66 9.15 10.00 6.28
CA PHE A 66 8.44 10.30 5.04
C PHE A 66 6.96 9.93 5.16
N TYR A 67 6.67 8.68 5.57
CA TYR A 67 5.30 8.18 5.66
C TYR A 67 4.48 8.83 6.79
N THR A 68 5.13 9.22 7.89
CA THR A 68 4.45 9.98 8.95
C THR A 68 4.11 11.41 8.54
N LYS A 69 4.96 12.08 7.75
CA LYS A 69 4.69 13.43 7.22
C LYS A 69 3.49 13.51 6.29
N ILE A 70 3.17 12.44 5.57
CA ILE A 70 1.96 12.33 4.73
C ILE A 70 0.74 11.80 5.51
N GLY A 71 0.80 11.79 6.85
CA GLY A 71 -0.36 11.54 7.71
C GLY A 71 -0.61 10.07 8.08
N LEU A 72 0.37 9.17 7.92
CA LEU A 72 0.27 7.81 8.45
C LEU A 72 0.78 7.74 9.90
N ALA A 73 0.08 7.02 10.77
CA ALA A 73 0.51 6.76 12.13
C ALA A 73 1.31 5.46 12.22
N ILE A 74 2.39 5.43 13.00
CA ILE A 74 3.10 4.18 13.31
C ILE A 74 2.20 3.35 14.23
N THR A 75 1.82 2.15 13.79
CA THR A 75 0.97 1.23 14.56
C THR A 75 1.73 0.00 15.06
N PHE A 76 2.92 -0.26 14.49
CA PHE A 76 3.85 -1.30 14.93
C PHE A 76 5.27 -0.93 14.52
N GLY A 77 6.26 -1.27 15.35
CA GLY A 77 7.67 -1.00 15.07
C GLY A 77 8.06 0.47 15.28
N GLY A 78 8.91 0.99 14.42
CA GLY A 78 9.47 2.33 14.52
C GLY A 78 10.75 2.49 13.69
N PRO A 79 11.36 3.68 13.67
CA PRO A 79 12.57 3.96 12.88
C PRO A 79 13.78 3.09 13.24
N ASP A 80 13.80 2.49 14.44
CA ASP A 80 14.87 1.60 14.92
C ASP A 80 14.53 0.11 14.78
N ALA A 81 13.41 -0.25 14.14
CA ALA A 81 12.96 -1.63 13.98
C ALA A 81 13.24 -2.17 12.57
N ASP A 82 13.49 -3.48 12.45
CA ASP A 82 13.63 -4.16 11.15
C ASP A 82 12.31 -4.21 10.35
N PHE A 83 11.18 -4.01 11.00
CA PHE A 83 9.86 -3.96 10.37
C PHE A 83 8.98 -2.91 11.05
N THR A 84 8.31 -2.08 10.25
CA THR A 84 7.41 -1.02 10.72
C THR A 84 6.13 -1.01 9.92
N THR A 85 4.98 -0.95 10.60
CA THR A 85 3.67 -0.73 9.96
C THR A 85 3.21 0.69 10.24
N LEU A 86 2.89 1.42 9.17
CA LEU A 86 2.25 2.73 9.22
C LEU A 86 0.84 2.64 8.65
N SER A 87 -0.13 3.23 9.35
CA SER A 87 -1.55 3.07 9.05
C SER A 87 -2.27 4.41 9.02
N HIS A 88 -3.20 4.57 8.08
CA HIS A 88 -4.15 5.69 8.11
C HIS A 88 -5.41 5.32 8.90
N ASN A 89 -5.88 4.08 8.73
CA ASN A 89 -7.02 3.50 9.40
C ASN A 89 -6.81 1.98 9.53
N ARG A 90 -7.87 1.21 9.83
CA ARG A 90 -7.79 -0.25 10.00
C ARG A 90 -7.59 -1.05 8.71
N ASP A 91 -7.73 -0.40 7.56
CA ASP A 91 -7.78 -1.06 6.25
C ASP A 91 -6.69 -0.58 5.29
N LEU A 92 -5.93 0.47 5.66
CA LEU A 92 -4.89 1.07 4.83
C LEU A 92 -3.57 1.09 5.57
N HIS A 93 -2.66 0.22 5.13
CA HIS A 93 -1.34 0.03 5.73
C HIS A 93 -0.21 0.12 4.70
N ILE A 94 0.88 0.77 5.10
CA ILE A 94 2.18 0.66 4.45
C ILE A 94 3.14 0.01 5.44
N ASN A 95 3.74 -1.10 5.05
CA ASN A 95 4.79 -1.75 5.80
C ASN A 95 6.14 -1.41 5.20
N LEU A 96 7.11 -1.19 6.08
CA LEU A 96 8.51 -1.09 5.73
C LEU A 96 9.22 -2.30 6.32
N PHE A 97 10.11 -2.92 5.54
CA PHE A 97 11.05 -3.90 6.08
C PHE A 97 12.47 -3.48 5.72
N HIS A 98 13.37 -3.62 6.69
CA HIS A 98 14.76 -3.25 6.53
C HIS A 98 15.50 -4.32 5.72
N ASN A 99 16.20 -3.88 4.68
CA ASN A 99 17.04 -4.71 3.84
C ASN A 99 18.29 -3.91 3.42
N GLU A 100 19.43 -4.25 3.99
CA GLU A 100 20.72 -3.61 3.72
C GLU A 100 21.18 -3.76 2.26
N GLU A 101 20.74 -4.83 1.58
CA GLU A 101 21.08 -5.08 0.18
C GLU A 101 20.17 -4.33 -0.80
N TYR A 102 19.09 -3.72 -0.32
CA TYR A 102 18.18 -2.96 -1.17
C TYR A 102 18.87 -1.70 -1.70
N LYS A 103 18.88 -1.57 -3.03
CA LYS A 103 19.43 -0.41 -3.74
C LYS A 103 18.28 0.34 -4.42
N PRO A 104 17.95 1.56 -3.95
CA PRO A 104 16.99 2.42 -4.64
C PRO A 104 17.36 2.59 -6.12
N PRO A 105 16.38 2.57 -7.04
CA PRO A 105 16.64 2.83 -8.46
C PRO A 105 17.18 4.26 -8.65
N GLU A 106 18.37 4.36 -9.27
CA GLU A 106 19.08 5.63 -9.47
C GLU A 106 18.43 6.54 -10.53
N THR A 107 17.69 5.96 -11.49
CA THR A 107 17.09 6.70 -12.59
C THR A 107 15.59 6.46 -12.67
N GLU A 108 14.85 7.40 -13.27
CA GLU A 108 13.40 7.27 -13.38
C GLU A 108 12.96 6.07 -14.21
N GLY A 109 13.72 5.74 -15.28
CA GLY A 109 13.41 4.64 -16.19
C GLY A 109 13.68 3.25 -15.61
N THR A 110 14.40 3.14 -14.49
CA THR A 110 14.68 1.85 -13.82
C THR A 110 13.74 1.56 -12.66
N ARG A 111 12.71 2.39 -12.44
CA ARG A 111 11.71 2.16 -11.38
C ARG A 111 10.73 1.06 -11.82
N TRP A 112 10.36 0.21 -10.86
CA TRP A 112 9.57 -1.00 -11.09
C TRP A 112 8.06 -0.74 -11.27
N GLY A 113 7.58 0.44 -10.90
CA GLY A 113 6.17 0.80 -10.94
C GLY A 113 5.83 1.95 -9.99
N ARG A 114 4.54 2.08 -9.67
CA ARG A 114 4.02 3.05 -8.70
C ARG A 114 2.88 2.47 -7.88
N CYS A 115 2.75 2.93 -6.64
CA CYS A 115 1.53 2.75 -5.85
C CYS A 115 0.59 3.92 -6.11
N VAL A 116 -0.68 3.65 -6.43
CA VAL A 116 -1.71 4.69 -6.54
C VAL A 116 -2.57 4.65 -5.29
N VAL A 117 -2.57 5.75 -4.53
CA VAL A 117 -3.31 5.91 -3.29
C VAL A 117 -4.43 6.91 -3.52
N TYR A 118 -5.68 6.47 -3.34
CA TYR A 118 -6.81 7.39 -3.41
C TYR A 118 -6.93 8.21 -2.13
N VAL A 119 -7.03 9.52 -2.28
CA VAL A 119 -7.20 10.48 -1.18
C VAL A 119 -8.52 11.22 -1.35
N SER A 120 -9.06 11.71 -0.24
CA SER A 120 -10.31 12.50 -0.27
C SER A 120 -10.14 13.82 -1.01
N ASP A 121 -8.96 14.42 -0.93
CA ASP A 121 -8.59 15.66 -1.60
C ASP A 121 -7.10 15.65 -1.96
N VAL A 122 -6.78 15.87 -3.24
CA VAL A 122 -5.42 15.79 -3.79
C VAL A 122 -4.63 17.05 -3.50
N ASP A 123 -5.28 18.22 -3.48
CA ASP A 123 -4.63 19.50 -3.22
C ASP A 123 -4.26 19.63 -1.74
N ASP A 124 -5.13 19.15 -0.84
CA ASP A 124 -4.81 19.08 0.59
C ASP A 124 -3.67 18.10 0.88
N MET A 125 -3.67 16.92 0.25
CA MET A 125 -2.56 15.97 0.39
C MET A 125 -1.25 16.55 -0.14
N TYR A 126 -1.30 17.30 -1.25
CA TYR A 126 -0.15 18.01 -1.78
C TYR A 126 0.38 19.06 -0.80
N ARG A 127 -0.51 19.86 -0.21
CA ARG A 127 -0.15 20.86 0.80
C ARG A 127 0.48 20.20 2.04
N ILE A 128 -0.11 19.12 2.55
CA ILE A 128 0.47 18.33 3.66
C ILE A 128 1.91 17.89 3.32
N ALA A 129 2.14 17.39 2.11
CA ALA A 129 3.47 16.96 1.68
C ALA A 129 4.47 18.12 1.65
N ILE A 130 4.10 19.25 1.05
CA ILE A 130 4.96 20.45 0.97
C ILE A 130 5.25 21.04 2.35
N ASP A 131 4.23 21.17 3.21
CA ASP A 131 4.36 21.69 4.57
C ASP A 131 5.25 20.76 5.43
N GLY A 132 5.24 19.46 5.15
CA GLY A 132 6.16 18.46 5.72
C GLY A 132 7.60 18.52 5.18
N GLY A 133 7.89 19.43 4.26
CA GLY A 133 9.19 19.59 3.60
C GLY A 133 9.49 18.52 2.55
N LEU A 134 8.48 17.80 2.07
CA LEU A 134 8.64 16.80 1.02
C LEU A 134 8.64 17.43 -0.38
N GLN A 135 9.12 16.67 -1.37
CA GLN A 135 9.32 17.17 -2.74
C GLN A 135 8.49 16.37 -3.76
N PRO A 136 7.19 16.67 -3.93
CA PRO A 136 6.40 16.19 -5.06
C PRO A 136 7.07 16.49 -6.40
N LYS A 137 6.91 15.61 -7.39
CA LYS A 137 7.48 15.80 -8.74
C LYS A 137 6.83 16.94 -9.53
N SER A 138 5.58 17.24 -9.24
CA SER A 138 4.81 18.31 -9.88
C SER A 138 3.67 18.77 -8.97
N GLN A 139 3.09 19.92 -9.28
CA GLN A 139 1.79 20.31 -8.73
C GLN A 139 0.68 19.34 -9.15
N PRO A 140 -0.43 19.26 -8.38
CA PRO A 140 -1.58 18.46 -8.76
C PRO A 140 -2.20 18.92 -10.08
N ARG A 141 -2.57 17.95 -10.91
CA ARG A 141 -3.18 18.21 -12.22
C ARG A 141 -4.26 17.20 -12.54
N ASN A 142 -5.17 17.60 -13.42
CA ASN A 142 -6.21 16.72 -13.92
C ASN A 142 -5.67 15.89 -15.09
N ALA A 143 -5.97 14.60 -15.07
CA ALA A 143 -5.60 13.64 -16.09
C ALA A 143 -6.65 13.56 -17.19
N SER A 144 -6.24 13.13 -18.38
CA SER A 144 -7.19 12.86 -19.48
C SER A 144 -8.16 11.71 -19.20
N TRP A 145 -7.86 10.88 -18.19
CA TRP A 145 -8.69 9.75 -17.76
C TRP A 145 -9.61 10.07 -16.56
N GLY A 146 -9.80 11.35 -16.21
CA GLY A 146 -10.79 11.78 -15.21
C GLY A 146 -10.34 11.66 -13.75
N GLU A 147 -9.04 11.84 -13.49
CA GLU A 147 -8.52 11.88 -12.13
C GLU A 147 -7.66 13.12 -11.91
N ARG A 148 -7.76 13.72 -10.73
CA ARG A 148 -6.76 14.67 -10.24
C ARG A 148 -5.67 13.90 -9.51
N TYR A 149 -4.40 14.26 -9.73
CA TYR A 149 -3.29 13.55 -9.09
C TYR A 149 -1.98 14.36 -9.01
N PHE A 150 -1.08 13.91 -8.13
CA PHE A 150 0.35 14.23 -8.18
C PHE A 150 1.20 13.01 -7.80
N HIS A 151 2.50 13.07 -8.06
CA HIS A 151 3.45 12.02 -7.71
C HIS A 151 4.49 12.50 -6.71
N ILE A 152 4.94 11.60 -5.84
CA ILE A 152 6.08 11.80 -4.97
C ILE A 152 6.95 10.53 -4.95
N ILE A 153 8.26 10.70 -4.80
CA ILE A 153 9.21 9.61 -4.61
C ILE A 153 9.60 9.58 -3.15
N ASP A 154 9.48 8.41 -2.52
CA ASP A 154 9.99 8.23 -1.16
C ASP A 154 11.54 8.17 -1.15
N PRO A 155 12.19 8.23 0.02
CA PRO A 155 13.66 8.19 0.09
C PRO A 155 14.30 6.92 -0.50
N MET A 156 13.53 5.84 -0.67
CA MET A 156 13.95 4.55 -1.19
C MET A 156 13.65 4.39 -2.69
N GLY A 157 13.15 5.43 -3.35
CA GLY A 157 12.87 5.42 -4.78
C GLY A 157 11.51 4.82 -5.16
N HIS A 158 10.66 4.51 -4.18
CA HIS A 158 9.29 4.05 -4.42
C HIS A 158 8.42 5.22 -4.87
N GLU A 159 7.72 5.05 -5.99
CA GLU A 159 6.83 6.08 -6.51
C GLU A 159 5.42 5.93 -5.94
N LEU A 160 4.94 6.97 -5.28
CA LEU A 160 3.56 7.10 -4.82
C LEU A 160 2.83 8.12 -5.69
N SER A 161 1.63 7.77 -6.12
CA SER A 161 0.69 8.64 -6.81
C SER A 161 -0.51 8.86 -5.92
N PHE A 162 -0.75 10.10 -5.48
CA PHE A 162 -1.98 10.44 -4.78
C PHE A 162 -3.00 10.91 -5.79
N ALA A 163 -4.15 10.27 -5.82
CA ALA A 163 -5.17 10.51 -6.83
C ALA A 163 -6.57 10.61 -6.22
N LYS A 164 -7.48 11.23 -6.96
CA LYS A 164 -8.91 11.23 -6.69
C LYS A 164 -9.65 11.17 -8.02
N ARG A 165 -10.70 10.36 -8.09
CA ARG A 165 -11.63 10.37 -9.22
C ARG A 165 -12.44 11.66 -9.14
N ASP A 166 -12.53 12.35 -10.27
CA ASP A 166 -13.40 13.52 -10.41
C ASP A 166 -14.89 13.11 -10.43
#